data_AF-A0A7S3U8G8-F1
#
_entry.id   AF-A0A7S3U8G8-F1
#
_cell.length_a   1.000
_cell.length_b   1.000
_cell.length_c   1.000
_cell.angle_alpha   90.00
_cell.angle_beta   90.00
_cell.angle_gamma   90.00
#
_symmetry.space_group_name_H-M   'P 1'
#
loop_
_entity.id
_entity.type
_entity.pdbx_description
1 polymer ?
#
loop_
_entity_poly.entity_id
_entity_poly.type
_entity_poly.pdbx_seq_one_letter_code
_entity_poly.pdbx_strand_id
1 'polypeptide(L)'
;EEEEEEEDESEEEEARVDFDKLDVFGVENILDVGATEPLFSNFGFEDWTMMSLRFELHLLTHSFKRDVSDPDRQGIHLDHMAFYYNKYFKKALNTKFYGVDTTTELLELVRDTIVATKGKVLEAQLPDDMESLGVFVMLTEEMRRDRMRRIDLGDESARLKLSQGAVPGMPGQPVRPQMTGVRPGFMPGPAAAGAVRPGMQQGWGVRPGMQWGAPIRPTGMNPGFAARPGMQRPWGAWRG
;
A
#
# COMPACT_ATOMS: atom_id res chain seq x y z
N GLU A 1 -41.03 -27.05 7.02
CA GLU A 1 -40.98 -25.76 6.30
C GLU A 1 -40.63 -24.64 7.26
N GLU A 2 -41.52 -23.94 7.97
CA GLU A 2 -41.07 -22.87 8.91
C GLU A 2 -40.19 -23.38 10.08
N GLU A 3 -40.52 -24.53 10.70
CA GLU A 3 -39.68 -25.12 11.77
C GLU A 3 -38.36 -25.72 11.25
N GLU A 4 -38.31 -26.16 9.99
CA GLU A 4 -37.06 -26.67 9.37
C GLU A 4 -36.17 -25.51 8.91
N GLU A 5 -36.75 -24.41 8.45
CA GLU A 5 -36.02 -23.16 8.13
C GLU A 5 -35.50 -22.49 9.41
N GLU A 6 -36.27 -22.48 10.51
CA GLU A 6 -35.79 -21.99 11.81
C GLU A 6 -34.71 -22.90 12.42
N GLU A 7 -34.80 -24.23 12.26
CA GLU A 7 -33.74 -25.17 12.68
C GLU A 7 -32.47 -25.00 11.84
N ASP A 8 -32.55 -24.92 10.51
CA ASP A 8 -31.39 -24.69 9.63
C ASP A 8 -30.72 -23.33 9.90
N GLU A 9 -31.50 -22.25 10.08
CA GLU A 9 -30.93 -20.93 10.45
C GLU A 9 -30.22 -20.97 11.81
N SER A 10 -30.74 -21.76 12.77
CA SER A 10 -30.12 -21.92 14.09
C SER A 10 -28.83 -22.75 14.07
N GLU A 11 -28.76 -23.81 13.27
CA GLU A 11 -27.55 -24.62 13.09
C GLU A 11 -26.47 -23.87 12.30
N GLU A 12 -26.84 -23.05 11.31
CA GLU A 12 -25.93 -22.16 10.59
C GLU A 12 -25.37 -21.03 11.48
N GLU A 13 -26.15 -20.53 12.46
CA GLU A 13 -25.66 -19.58 13.46
C GLU A 13 -24.66 -20.22 14.44
N GLU A 14 -24.87 -21.48 14.84
CA GLU A 14 -23.96 -22.22 15.71
C GLU A 14 -22.62 -22.59 15.04
N ALA A 15 -22.57 -22.62 13.71
CA ALA A 15 -21.34 -22.91 12.97
C ALA A 15 -20.40 -21.70 12.83
N ARG A 16 -20.82 -20.48 13.17
CA ARG A 16 -19.96 -19.28 13.05
C ARG A 16 -18.96 -19.17 14.19
N VAL A 17 -17.76 -18.71 13.88
CA VAL A 17 -16.72 -18.49 14.88
C VAL A 17 -17.10 -17.27 15.74
N ASP A 18 -17.17 -17.46 17.05
CA ASP A 18 -17.31 -16.35 18.01
C ASP A 18 -15.95 -15.64 18.14
N PHE A 19 -15.75 -14.60 17.32
CA PHE A 19 -14.52 -13.82 17.32
C PHE A 19 -14.27 -13.17 18.69
N ASP A 20 -15.27 -12.78 19.46
CA ASP A 20 -15.05 -12.07 20.72
C ASP A 20 -14.41 -12.95 21.80
N LYS A 21 -14.60 -14.27 21.71
CA LYS A 21 -14.00 -15.26 22.63
C LYS A 21 -12.72 -15.91 22.10
N LEU A 22 -12.39 -15.71 20.82
CA LEU A 22 -11.20 -16.29 20.19
C LEU A 22 -9.91 -15.65 20.72
N ASP A 23 -8.95 -16.44 21.17
CA ASP A 23 -7.59 -15.96 21.44
C ASP A 23 -6.83 -15.76 20.13
N VAL A 24 -6.68 -14.50 19.73
CA VAL A 24 -6.07 -14.08 18.45
C VAL A 24 -4.64 -14.60 18.29
N PHE A 25 -3.86 -14.68 19.38
CA PHE A 25 -2.46 -15.11 19.33
C PHE A 25 -2.29 -16.62 19.51
N GLY A 26 -3.34 -17.32 19.92
CA GLY A 26 -3.39 -18.78 19.99
C GLY A 26 -3.74 -19.46 18.65
N VAL A 27 -4.06 -18.67 17.61
CA VAL A 27 -4.43 -19.18 16.29
C VAL A 27 -3.21 -19.74 15.55
N GLU A 28 -3.26 -21.02 15.15
CA GLU A 28 -2.22 -21.65 14.33
C GLU A 28 -2.33 -21.28 12.85
N ASN A 29 -3.56 -21.19 12.31
CA ASN A 29 -3.83 -20.89 10.91
C ASN A 29 -4.75 -19.67 10.76
N ILE A 30 -4.18 -18.53 10.37
CA ILE A 30 -4.94 -17.30 10.15
C ILE A 30 -5.96 -17.38 8.99
N LEU A 31 -5.86 -18.40 8.13
CA LEU A 31 -6.76 -18.60 6.99
C LEU A 31 -7.99 -19.42 7.36
N ASP A 32 -7.97 -20.10 8.51
CA ASP A 32 -9.09 -20.91 9.00
C ASP A 32 -9.00 -20.99 10.52
N VAL A 33 -9.79 -20.14 11.20
CA VAL A 33 -9.94 -20.12 12.66
C VAL A 33 -11.10 -20.98 13.15
N GLY A 34 -11.72 -21.76 12.25
CA GLY A 34 -12.95 -22.49 12.46
C GLY A 34 -13.94 -22.19 11.34
N ALA A 35 -14.74 -23.20 10.97
CA ALA A 35 -15.77 -23.10 9.93
C ALA A 35 -15.28 -22.50 8.60
N THR A 36 -14.01 -22.73 8.23
CA THR A 36 -13.37 -22.18 7.02
C THR A 36 -13.28 -20.66 6.98
N GLU A 37 -13.42 -20.00 8.13
CA GLU A 37 -13.41 -18.56 8.24
C GLU A 37 -12.00 -18.05 8.57
N PRO A 38 -11.43 -17.10 7.81
CA PRO A 38 -10.13 -16.52 8.14
C PRO A 38 -10.21 -15.52 9.29
N LEU A 39 -9.12 -15.34 10.03
CA LEU A 39 -9.03 -14.41 11.17
C LEU A 39 -9.36 -12.95 10.79
N PHE A 40 -9.15 -12.59 9.53
CA PHE A 40 -9.38 -11.25 8.97
C PHE A 40 -10.71 -11.14 8.21
N SER A 41 -11.66 -12.07 8.40
CA SER A 41 -12.97 -12.05 7.72
C SER A 41 -13.70 -10.72 7.92
N ASN A 42 -13.58 -10.14 9.12
CA ASN A 42 -14.22 -8.89 9.52
C ASN A 42 -13.37 -7.62 9.25
N PHE A 43 -12.27 -7.72 8.50
CA PHE A 43 -11.42 -6.55 8.22
C PHE A 43 -12.10 -5.57 7.27
N GLY A 44 -12.25 -4.34 7.75
CA GLY A 44 -12.63 -3.20 6.92
C GLY A 44 -11.43 -2.54 6.23
N PHE A 45 -11.72 -1.49 5.46
CA PHE A 45 -10.70 -0.63 4.85
C PHE A 45 -9.68 -0.11 5.88
N GLU A 46 -10.16 0.23 7.07
CA GLU A 46 -9.30 0.79 8.12
C GLU A 46 -8.32 -0.25 8.65
N ASP A 47 -8.77 -1.49 8.82
CA ASP A 47 -7.94 -2.59 9.33
C ASP A 47 -6.85 -2.95 8.32
N TRP A 48 -7.21 -3.08 7.03
CA TRP A 48 -6.23 -3.28 5.96
C TRP A 48 -5.20 -2.16 5.87
N THR A 49 -5.66 -0.92 6.07
CA THR A 49 -4.79 0.26 6.07
C THR A 49 -3.80 0.22 7.25
N MET A 50 -4.29 -0.08 8.45
CA MET A 50 -3.45 -0.16 9.65
C MET A 50 -2.48 -1.35 9.61
N MET A 51 -2.92 -2.50 9.11
CA MET A 51 -2.05 -3.67 8.89
C MET A 51 -0.93 -3.34 7.90
N SER A 52 -1.26 -2.66 6.80
CA SER A 52 -0.27 -2.24 5.81
C SER A 52 0.76 -1.29 6.42
N LEU A 53 0.31 -0.30 7.21
CA LEU A 53 1.22 0.62 7.90
C LEU A 53 2.18 -0.12 8.85
N ARG A 54 1.67 -1.07 9.65
CA ARG A 54 2.50 -1.90 10.54
C ARG A 54 3.59 -2.62 9.77
N PHE A 55 3.19 -3.34 8.71
CA PHE A 55 4.11 -4.12 7.90
C PHE A 55 5.15 -3.22 7.21
N GLU A 56 4.73 -2.12 6.59
CA GLU A 56 5.61 -1.19 5.89
C GLU A 56 6.65 -0.56 6.84
N LEU A 57 6.25 -0.12 8.03
CA LEU A 57 7.19 0.50 8.99
C LEU A 57 8.13 -0.53 9.64
N HIS A 58 7.64 -1.74 9.91
CA HIS A 58 8.48 -2.86 10.33
C HIS A 58 9.56 -3.15 9.29
N LEU A 59 9.16 -3.33 8.03
CA LEU A 59 10.07 -3.61 6.93
C LEU A 59 11.08 -2.47 6.71
N LEU A 60 10.63 -1.21 6.81
CA LEU A 60 11.49 -0.03 6.69
C LEU A 60 12.59 -0.01 7.74
N THR A 61 12.23 -0.27 9.00
CA THR A 61 13.16 -0.20 10.14
C THR A 61 14.25 -1.25 10.01
N HIS A 62 13.88 -2.48 9.64
CA HIS A 62 14.84 -3.58 9.47
C HIS A 62 15.68 -3.44 8.20
N SER A 63 15.07 -3.02 7.10
CA SER A 63 15.78 -2.79 5.83
C SER A 63 16.82 -1.68 5.98
N PHE A 64 16.51 -0.61 6.72
CA PHE A 64 17.47 0.44 7.02
C PHE A 64 18.68 -0.08 7.80
N LYS A 65 18.46 -0.90 8.83
CA LYS A 65 19.55 -1.51 9.62
C LYS A 65 20.45 -2.39 8.76
N ARG A 66 19.89 -3.12 7.80
CA ARG A 66 20.65 -3.98 6.87
C ARG A 66 21.45 -3.18 5.85
N ASP A 67 20.91 -2.06 5.38
CA ASP A 67 21.55 -1.22 4.35
C ASP A 67 22.64 -0.29 4.91
N VAL A 68 22.55 0.08 6.19
CA VAL A 68 23.50 0.98 6.84
C VAL A 68 24.60 0.19 7.53
N SER A 69 25.76 0.13 6.89
CA SER A 69 26.97 -0.50 7.46
C SER A 69 27.76 0.46 8.40
N ASP A 70 27.06 1.30 9.16
CA ASP A 70 27.66 2.29 10.06
C ASP A 70 27.22 2.01 11.51
N PRO A 71 28.14 1.63 12.42
CA PRO A 71 27.81 1.32 13.81
C PRO A 71 27.29 2.51 14.61
N ASP A 72 27.59 3.75 14.19
CA ASP A 72 27.11 4.96 14.86
C ASP A 72 25.67 5.34 14.43
N ARG A 73 25.13 4.66 13.40
CA ARG A 73 23.80 4.90 12.86
C ARG A 73 22.85 3.74 13.17
N GLN A 74 22.43 3.68 14.42
CA GLN A 74 21.67 2.56 14.99
C GLN A 74 20.23 2.41 14.45
N GLY A 75 19.67 3.44 13.81
CA GLY A 75 18.32 3.39 13.26
C GLY A 75 17.88 4.69 12.60
N ILE A 76 16.60 4.76 12.23
CA ILE A 76 15.99 5.93 11.62
C ILE A 76 15.57 6.90 12.73
N HIS A 77 16.04 8.15 12.67
CA HIS A 77 15.49 9.21 13.52
C HIS A 77 14.07 9.57 13.05
N LEU A 78 13.16 9.84 13.98
CA LEU A 78 11.74 10.12 13.73
C LEU A 78 11.53 11.21 12.66
N ASP A 79 12.32 12.29 12.73
CA ASP A 79 12.27 13.41 11.78
C ASP A 79 12.62 13.02 10.34
N HIS A 80 13.28 11.88 10.14
CA HIS A 80 13.67 11.35 8.83
C HIS A 80 12.80 10.18 8.37
N MET A 81 11.78 9.78 9.14
CA MET A 81 10.92 8.65 8.82
C MET A 81 10.24 8.81 7.45
N ALA A 82 9.62 9.97 7.19
CA ALA A 82 8.96 10.23 5.90
C ALA A 82 9.94 10.21 4.72
N PHE A 83 11.17 10.69 4.91
CA PHE A 83 12.21 10.66 3.89
C PHE A 83 12.59 9.23 3.54
N TYR A 84 12.87 8.38 4.54
CA TYR A 84 13.23 6.99 4.31
C TYR A 84 12.04 6.19 3.76
N TYR A 85 10.84 6.42 4.26
CA TYR A 85 9.63 5.80 3.71
C TYR A 85 9.51 6.05 2.20
N ASN A 86 9.71 7.31 1.75
CA ASN A 86 9.72 7.61 0.31
C ASN A 86 10.91 7.00 -0.42
N LYS A 87 12.10 6.99 0.19
CA LYS A 87 13.30 6.42 -0.42
C LYS A 87 13.13 4.94 -0.75
N TYR A 88 12.58 4.17 0.18
CA TYR A 88 12.39 2.72 0.06
C TYR A 88 11.16 2.37 -0.78
N PHE A 89 9.99 2.95 -0.47
CA PHE A 89 8.73 2.52 -1.08
C PHE A 89 8.29 3.36 -2.29
N LYS A 90 9.00 4.45 -2.60
CA LYS A 90 8.60 5.44 -3.63
C LYS A 90 7.19 5.99 -3.40
N LYS A 91 6.75 5.99 -2.14
CA LYS A 91 5.42 6.40 -1.68
C LYS A 91 5.58 7.55 -0.69
N ALA A 92 4.68 8.53 -0.72
CA ALA A 92 4.68 9.59 0.29
C ALA A 92 4.01 9.09 1.57
N LEU A 93 4.63 9.32 2.72
CA LEU A 93 4.00 9.07 4.01
C LEU A 93 3.10 10.26 4.37
N ASN A 94 1.78 10.08 4.23
CA ASN A 94 0.80 11.13 4.50
C ASN A 94 0.14 10.92 5.87
N THR A 95 0.57 11.64 6.90
CA THR A 95 -0.01 11.56 8.26
C THR A 95 -1.49 11.93 8.28
N LYS A 96 -1.89 12.92 7.46
CA LYS A 96 -3.29 13.36 7.35
C LYS A 96 -4.24 12.29 6.81
N PHE A 97 -3.72 11.34 6.02
CA PHE A 97 -4.50 10.19 5.59
C PHE A 97 -4.91 9.30 6.77
N TYR A 98 -4.09 9.25 7.82
CA TYR A 98 -4.38 8.52 9.06
C TYR A 98 -5.15 9.35 10.10
N GLY A 99 -5.53 10.58 9.76
CA GLY A 99 -6.25 11.47 10.66
C GLY A 99 -5.40 12.08 11.77
N VAL A 100 -4.07 12.08 11.61
CA VAL A 100 -3.09 12.61 12.57
C VAL A 100 -2.22 13.68 11.92
N ASP A 101 -1.61 14.53 12.74
CA ASP A 101 -0.85 15.68 12.29
C ASP A 101 0.66 15.41 12.31
N THR A 102 1.11 14.66 13.32
CA THR A 102 2.53 14.42 13.56
C THR A 102 2.94 12.97 13.33
N THR A 103 4.22 12.77 13.03
CA THR A 103 4.84 11.44 12.92
C THR A 103 4.76 10.67 14.24
N THR A 104 4.80 11.38 15.38
CA THR A 104 4.65 10.79 16.71
C THR A 104 3.26 10.21 16.90
N GLU A 105 2.21 10.98 16.61
CA GLU A 105 0.82 10.50 16.67
C GLU A 105 0.59 9.32 15.72
N LEU A 106 1.22 9.31 14.54
CA LEU A 106 1.15 8.18 13.62
C LEU A 106 1.74 6.90 14.23
N LEU A 107 2.86 7.01 14.95
CA LEU A 107 3.47 5.86 15.63
C LEU A 107 2.62 5.38 16.82
N GLU A 108 1.90 6.27 17.50
CA GLU A 108 1.00 5.88 18.58
C GLU A 108 -0.11 4.93 18.09
N LEU A 109 -0.56 5.07 16.83
CA LEU A 109 -1.54 4.18 16.21
C LEU A 109 -1.00 2.75 15.95
N VAL A 110 0.32 2.58 15.86
CA VAL A 110 1.01 1.31 15.59
C VAL A 110 2.08 0.99 16.62
N ARG A 111 1.84 1.44 17.86
CA ARG A 111 2.75 1.26 19.00
C ARG A 111 3.02 -0.20 19.35
N ASP A 112 2.23 -1.14 18.83
CA ASP A 112 2.42 -2.58 18.97
C ASP A 112 3.52 -3.14 18.06
N THR A 113 3.89 -2.38 17.01
CA THR A 113 4.85 -2.83 15.98
C THR A 113 6.14 -2.00 16.01
N ILE A 114 6.03 -0.67 16.08
CA ILE A 114 7.17 0.26 16.08
C ILE A 114 7.06 1.21 17.26
N VAL A 115 8.19 1.45 17.95
CA VAL A 115 8.30 2.45 19.01
C VAL A 115 9.44 3.42 18.72
N ALA A 116 9.30 4.65 19.18
CA ALA A 116 10.39 5.60 19.22
C ALA A 116 11.09 5.49 20.58
N THR A 117 12.40 5.25 20.56
CA THR A 117 13.24 5.28 21.77
C THR A 117 13.32 6.70 22.36
N LYS A 118 13.90 6.83 23.55
CA LYS A 118 14.14 8.15 24.19
C LYS A 118 14.96 9.10 23.30
N GLY A 119 15.80 8.57 22.42
CA GLY A 119 16.58 9.33 21.44
C GLY A 119 15.84 9.63 20.13
N LYS A 120 14.51 9.41 20.06
CA LYS A 120 13.68 9.52 18.86
C LYS A 120 14.17 8.65 17.69
N VAL A 121 14.79 7.52 17.99
CA VAL A 121 15.17 6.51 16.99
C VAL A 121 14.09 5.43 16.93
N LEU A 122 13.66 5.08 15.72
CA LEU A 122 12.68 4.04 15.48
C LEU A 122 13.27 2.66 15.80
N GLU A 123 12.51 1.87 16.54
CA GLU A 123 12.82 0.50 16.90
C GLU A 123 11.61 -0.39 16.64
N ALA A 124 11.85 -1.49 15.93
CA ALA A 124 10.84 -2.51 15.70
C ALA A 124 10.77 -3.46 16.91
N GLN A 125 9.55 -3.75 17.36
CA GLN A 125 9.34 -4.70 18.47
C GLN A 125 9.37 -6.14 18.00
N LEU A 126 9.04 -6.36 16.74
CA LEU A 126 9.07 -7.68 16.11
C LEU A 126 10.43 -7.93 15.46
N PRO A 127 10.97 -9.16 15.54
CA PRO A 127 12.23 -9.51 14.90
C PRO A 127 12.08 -9.56 13.36
N ASP A 128 13.18 -9.50 12.63
CA ASP A 128 13.19 -9.47 11.15
C ASP A 128 13.24 -10.84 10.50
N ASP A 129 13.42 -11.90 11.29
CA ASP A 129 13.53 -13.31 10.90
C ASP A 129 12.31 -14.13 11.33
N MET A 130 11.12 -13.52 11.29
CA MET A 130 9.87 -14.21 11.58
C MET A 130 9.53 -15.26 10.50
N GLU A 131 9.17 -16.46 10.94
CA GLU A 131 8.73 -17.55 10.06
C GLU A 131 7.40 -17.23 9.35
N SER A 132 6.53 -16.45 10.00
CA SER A 132 5.23 -16.06 9.48
C SER A 132 4.97 -14.56 9.67
N LEU A 133 4.46 -13.94 8.61
CA LEU A 133 3.96 -12.56 8.64
C LEU A 133 2.52 -12.46 9.17
N GLY A 134 1.92 -13.59 9.55
CA GLY A 134 0.56 -13.64 10.12
C GLY A 134 0.41 -12.85 11.42
N VAL A 135 1.51 -12.58 12.13
CA VAL A 135 1.51 -11.72 13.31
C VAL A 135 0.93 -10.33 13.04
N PHE A 136 1.10 -9.76 11.84
CA PHE A 136 0.54 -8.44 11.52
C PHE A 136 -0.99 -8.48 11.40
N VAL A 137 -1.54 -9.61 10.96
CA VAL A 137 -2.98 -9.86 10.96
C VAL A 137 -3.46 -9.96 12.41
N MET A 138 -2.79 -10.76 13.24
CA MET A 138 -3.13 -10.93 14.65
C MET A 138 -3.11 -9.60 15.42
N LEU A 139 -2.03 -8.81 15.27
CA LEU A 139 -1.92 -7.49 15.88
C LEU A 139 -3.03 -6.53 15.40
N THR A 140 -3.39 -6.60 14.13
CA THR A 140 -4.45 -5.74 13.59
C THR A 140 -5.81 -6.15 14.11
N GLU A 141 -6.10 -7.45 14.21
CA GLU A 141 -7.37 -7.95 14.76
C GLU A 141 -7.51 -7.62 16.24
N GLU A 142 -6.46 -7.79 17.05
CA GLU A 142 -6.52 -7.40 18.47
C GLU A 142 -6.78 -5.90 18.62
N MET A 143 -6.11 -5.06 17.82
CA MET A 143 -6.32 -3.61 17.85
C MET A 143 -7.69 -3.19 17.28
N ARG A 144 -8.29 -3.99 16.38
CA ARG A 144 -9.67 -3.80 15.92
C ARG A 144 -10.65 -4.07 17.06
N ARG A 145 -10.47 -5.18 17.79
CA ARG A 145 -11.32 -5.54 18.94
C ARG A 145 -11.19 -4.57 20.10
N ASP A 146 -9.97 -4.16 20.46
CA ASP A 146 -9.75 -3.11 21.47
C ASP A 146 -10.47 -1.81 21.10
N ARG A 147 -10.34 -1.38 19.84
CA ARG A 147 -11.03 -0.20 19.34
C ARG A 147 -12.55 -0.33 19.42
N MET A 148 -13.11 -1.48 19.00
CA MET A 148 -14.55 -1.71 19.06
C MET A 148 -15.07 -1.66 20.51
N ARG A 149 -14.40 -2.37 21.43
CA ARG A 149 -14.73 -2.36 22.86
C ARG A 149 -14.71 -0.95 23.44
N ARG A 150 -13.74 -0.11 23.07
CA ARG A 150 -13.67 1.28 23.53
C ARG A 150 -14.82 2.12 22.99
N ILE A 151 -15.20 1.93 21.73
CA ILE A 151 -16.35 2.61 21.11
C ILE A 151 -17.65 2.18 21.81
N ASP A 152 -17.83 0.90 22.09
CA ASP A 152 -19.03 0.38 22.77
C ASP A 152 -19.18 0.92 24.20
N LEU A 153 -18.05 1.20 24.86
CA LEU A 153 -17.99 1.87 26.16
C LEU A 153 -18.18 3.40 26.08
N GLY A 154 -18.38 3.96 24.89
CA GLY A 154 -18.63 5.39 24.66
C GLY A 154 -17.37 6.24 24.48
N ASP A 155 -16.19 5.64 24.34
CA ASP A 155 -14.95 6.36 24.01
C ASP A 155 -14.81 6.57 22.49
N GLU A 156 -15.47 7.61 21.99
CA GLU A 156 -15.42 8.00 20.58
C GLU A 156 -14.01 8.40 20.09
N SER A 157 -13.06 8.65 21.01
CA SER A 157 -11.68 8.97 20.61
C SER A 157 -10.93 7.78 20.00
N ALA A 158 -11.42 6.55 20.25
CA ALA A 158 -10.85 5.34 19.69
C ALA A 158 -11.12 5.17 18.18
N ARG A 159 -12.12 5.88 17.62
CA ARG A 159 -12.47 5.77 16.19
C ARG A 159 -11.33 6.30 15.31
N LEU A 160 -10.92 5.50 14.33
CA LEU A 160 -9.93 5.92 13.35
C LEU A 160 -10.52 6.98 12.42
N LYS A 161 -9.71 8.00 12.10
CA LYS A 161 -10.12 9.13 11.26
C LYS A 161 -9.46 9.06 9.89
N LEU A 162 -9.49 7.87 9.28
CA LEU A 162 -8.85 7.67 7.99
C LEU A 162 -9.57 8.46 6.90
N SER A 163 -8.81 9.16 6.06
CA SER A 163 -9.37 9.85 4.91
C SER A 163 -9.59 8.86 3.76
N GLN A 164 -10.83 8.67 3.30
CA GLN A 164 -11.15 7.83 2.13
C GLN A 164 -10.75 8.47 0.77
N GLY A 165 -9.71 9.32 0.77
CA GLY A 165 -9.11 9.85 -0.44
C GLY A 165 -8.26 8.79 -1.15
N ALA A 166 -8.28 8.80 -2.49
CA ALA A 166 -7.59 7.83 -3.35
C ALA A 166 -6.17 7.53 -2.86
N VAL A 167 -5.93 6.25 -2.54
CA VAL A 167 -4.59 5.72 -2.23
C VAL A 167 -3.67 6.07 -3.40
N PRO A 168 -2.64 6.91 -3.22
CA PRO A 168 -1.74 7.24 -4.32
C PRO A 168 -0.94 5.98 -4.69
N GLY A 169 -1.22 5.40 -5.85
CA GLY A 169 -0.42 4.29 -6.40
C GLY A 169 -1.15 2.98 -6.68
N MET A 170 -2.44 2.83 -6.34
CA MET A 170 -3.26 1.75 -6.93
C MET A 170 -3.87 2.26 -8.24
N PRO A 171 -3.60 1.64 -9.40
CA PRO A 171 -4.36 1.90 -10.61
C PRO A 171 -5.78 1.38 -10.39
N GLY A 172 -6.66 2.26 -9.88
CA GLY A 172 -8.06 1.96 -9.71
C GLY A 172 -8.68 1.64 -11.07
N GLN A 173 -9.06 0.38 -11.27
CA GLN A 173 -10.03 0.09 -12.30
C GLN A 173 -11.36 0.77 -11.90
N PRO A 174 -12.03 1.48 -12.82
CA PRO A 174 -13.34 2.02 -12.53
C PRO A 174 -14.29 0.86 -12.29
N VAL A 175 -14.70 0.67 -11.04
CA VAL A 175 -15.79 -0.23 -10.69
C VAL A 175 -17.04 0.31 -11.37
N ARG A 176 -17.46 -0.34 -12.46
CA ARG A 176 -18.73 -0.05 -13.10
C ARG A 176 -19.84 -0.52 -12.15
N PRO A 177 -20.81 0.32 -11.77
CA PRO A 177 -21.96 -0.16 -11.03
C PRO A 177 -22.73 -1.15 -11.90
N GLN A 178 -22.78 -2.40 -11.45
CA GLN A 178 -23.55 -3.47 -12.07
C GLN A 178 -25.03 -3.19 -11.84
N MET A 179 -25.71 -2.62 -12.83
CA MET A 179 -27.17 -2.50 -12.83
C MET A 179 -27.77 -3.89 -13.06
N THR A 180 -28.25 -4.50 -11.98
CA THR A 180 -29.19 -5.62 -12.01
C THR A 180 -30.54 -5.09 -12.51
N GLY A 181 -30.93 -5.52 -13.71
CA GLY A 181 -32.18 -5.11 -14.34
C GLY A 181 -32.54 -6.04 -15.49
N VAL A 182 -33.19 -7.16 -15.15
CA VAL A 182 -33.80 -8.09 -16.09
C VAL A 182 -34.87 -7.36 -16.90
N ARG A 183 -34.76 -7.37 -18.23
CA ARG A 183 -35.87 -7.05 -19.15
C ARG A 183 -36.00 -8.18 -20.18
N PRO A 184 -37.18 -8.80 -20.34
CA PRO A 184 -37.38 -9.88 -21.30
C PRO A 184 -37.76 -9.34 -22.69
N GLY A 185 -37.23 -9.99 -23.72
CA GLY A 185 -37.90 -10.16 -25.02
C GLY A 185 -37.57 -9.15 -26.13
N PHE A 186 -36.62 -9.50 -27.00
CA PHE A 186 -36.71 -9.17 -28.43
C PHE A 186 -35.89 -10.15 -29.26
N MET A 187 -36.54 -10.96 -30.11
CA MET A 187 -35.88 -11.83 -31.09
C MET A 187 -35.44 -11.01 -32.32
N PRO A 188 -34.25 -11.25 -32.91
CA PRO A 188 -33.88 -10.66 -34.19
C PRO A 188 -34.30 -11.55 -35.36
N GLY A 189 -35.05 -10.98 -36.31
CA GLY A 189 -35.26 -11.54 -37.65
C GLY A 189 -34.20 -11.03 -38.65
N PRO A 190 -33.95 -11.74 -39.77
CA PRO A 190 -32.77 -11.52 -40.61
C PRO A 190 -32.95 -10.45 -41.70
N ALA A 191 -31.79 -10.00 -42.18
CA ALA A 191 -31.53 -8.93 -43.13
C ALA A 191 -32.22 -9.06 -44.50
N ALA A 192 -32.53 -7.91 -45.10
CA ALA A 192 -32.73 -7.79 -46.55
C ALA A 192 -32.02 -6.54 -47.08
N ALA A 193 -31.32 -6.75 -48.19
CA ALA A 193 -30.43 -5.83 -48.87
C ALA A 193 -31.15 -4.88 -49.82
N GLY A 194 -30.51 -3.75 -50.10
CA GLY A 194 -30.57 -3.06 -51.40
C GLY A 194 -31.29 -1.72 -51.42
N ALA A 195 -30.54 -0.65 -51.72
CA ALA A 195 -30.85 0.26 -52.83
C ALA A 195 -29.75 1.34 -52.97
N VAL A 196 -29.44 1.63 -54.22
CA VAL A 196 -28.34 2.46 -54.71
C VAL A 196 -28.83 3.89 -55.02
N ARG A 197 -28.00 4.88 -54.63
CA ARG A 197 -27.77 6.32 -55.00
C ARG A 197 -28.58 6.94 -56.17
N PRO A 198 -28.75 8.30 -56.24
CA PRO A 198 -27.70 9.25 -56.69
C PRO A 198 -27.77 10.63 -55.94
N GLY A 199 -26.87 11.62 -55.97
CA GLY A 199 -25.67 12.01 -56.72
C GLY A 199 -25.43 13.55 -56.51
N MET A 200 -24.19 14.04 -56.74
CA MET A 200 -23.72 15.46 -56.83
C MET A 200 -23.53 16.26 -55.51
N GLN A 201 -22.51 17.10 -55.26
CA GLN A 201 -21.39 17.63 -56.06
C GLN A 201 -20.36 18.41 -55.16
N GLN A 202 -19.06 18.34 -55.52
CA GLN A 202 -17.94 19.32 -55.32
C GLN A 202 -17.54 19.78 -53.90
N GLY A 203 -16.27 19.93 -53.50
CA GLY A 203 -14.96 19.93 -54.18
C GLY A 203 -13.87 20.44 -53.21
N TRP A 204 -12.59 20.36 -53.64
CA TRP A 204 -11.34 20.83 -52.98
C TRP A 204 -10.84 19.97 -51.80
N GLY A 205 -9.63 19.40 -51.74
CA GLY A 205 -8.44 19.53 -52.56
C GLY A 205 -7.19 19.50 -51.67
N VAL A 206 -6.41 18.40 -51.75
CA VAL A 206 -4.95 18.31 -51.58
C VAL A 206 -4.34 18.39 -50.16
N ARG A 207 -3.72 17.27 -49.75
CA ARG A 207 -2.63 17.19 -48.75
C ARG A 207 -1.32 17.64 -49.39
N PRO A 208 -0.37 18.18 -48.61
CA PRO A 208 0.93 17.49 -48.57
C PRO A 208 1.54 17.43 -47.16
N GLY A 209 2.39 16.43 -46.97
CA GLY A 209 3.07 16.13 -45.71
C GLY A 209 4.17 17.13 -45.34
N MET A 210 4.57 17.08 -44.07
CA MET A 210 5.84 17.65 -43.64
C MET A 210 6.49 16.77 -42.58
N GLN A 211 7.74 16.46 -42.89
CA GLN A 211 8.72 15.64 -42.20
C GLN A 211 9.50 16.49 -41.19
N TRP A 212 9.67 15.98 -39.97
CA TRP A 212 10.66 16.43 -38.99
C TRP A 212 11.07 15.18 -38.22
N GLY A 213 12.32 14.75 -38.05
CA GLY A 213 13.64 15.34 -38.20
C GLY A 213 14.50 14.69 -37.10
N ALA A 214 15.38 13.77 -37.47
CA ALA A 214 16.28 13.04 -36.55
C ALA A 214 17.52 13.91 -36.17
N PRO A 215 18.34 13.51 -35.18
CA PRO A 215 19.10 14.41 -34.32
C PRO A 215 20.41 14.92 -34.97
N ILE A 216 20.79 16.16 -34.64
CA ILE A 216 22.06 16.75 -35.05
C ILE A 216 23.02 16.77 -33.86
N ARG A 217 24.10 16.00 -33.98
CA ARG A 217 25.43 16.37 -33.44
C ARG A 217 26.13 17.25 -34.47
N PRO A 218 27.04 18.14 -34.06
CA PRO A 218 28.31 18.18 -34.77
C PRO A 218 29.54 18.31 -33.87
N THR A 219 30.58 17.63 -34.34
CA THR A 219 31.97 17.57 -33.88
C THR A 219 32.85 18.55 -34.66
N GLY A 220 33.94 19.03 -34.02
CA GLY A 220 35.15 19.64 -34.60
C GLY A 220 35.96 20.34 -33.50
N MET A 221 37.07 19.83 -32.94
CA MET A 221 38.43 19.56 -33.49
C MET A 221 39.08 20.88 -33.98
N ASN A 222 40.21 21.44 -33.54
CA ASN A 222 41.39 21.09 -32.70
C ASN A 222 42.28 22.39 -32.61
N PRO A 223 43.62 22.39 -32.42
CA PRO A 223 44.51 22.04 -31.29
C PRO A 223 45.30 23.27 -30.71
N GLY A 224 45.97 23.09 -29.55
CA GLY A 224 47.36 23.57 -29.41
C GLY A 224 47.75 24.42 -28.19
N PHE A 225 48.87 24.00 -27.56
CA PHE A 225 49.75 24.67 -26.58
C PHE A 225 49.27 24.70 -25.12
N ALA A 226 49.98 24.22 -24.10
CA ALA A 226 51.29 23.58 -23.92
C ALA A 226 51.32 22.98 -22.49
N ALA A 227 51.77 21.74 -22.27
CA ALA A 227 53.01 21.38 -21.53
C ALA A 227 53.28 22.24 -20.26
N ARG A 228 53.49 21.72 -19.03
CA ARG A 228 54.24 20.54 -18.54
C ARG A 228 54.10 20.41 -16.97
N PRO A 229 54.72 19.41 -16.30
CA PRO A 229 54.18 18.70 -15.13
C PRO A 229 54.97 18.88 -13.81
N GLY A 230 54.43 18.30 -12.73
CA GLY A 230 55.13 18.00 -11.46
C GLY A 230 54.15 18.14 -10.28
N MET A 231 54.04 17.27 -9.29
CA MET A 231 54.88 16.18 -8.82
C MET A 231 54.03 15.37 -7.83
N GLN A 232 53.85 14.07 -8.06
CA GLN A 232 53.52 13.15 -6.97
C GLN A 232 54.76 12.95 -6.11
N ARG A 233 54.62 12.96 -4.78
CA ARG A 233 55.42 12.11 -3.88
C ARG A 233 54.77 11.99 -2.50
N PRO A 234 54.65 10.77 -1.95
CA PRO A 234 54.21 10.52 -0.58
C PRO A 234 55.41 10.51 0.38
N TRP A 235 55.16 10.89 1.64
CA TRP A 235 55.96 10.56 2.82
C TRP A 235 54.93 10.05 3.84
N GLY A 236 55.05 8.91 4.50
CA GLY A 236 56.25 8.25 5.00
C GLY A 236 56.00 8.00 6.49
N ALA A 237 55.96 6.72 6.86
CA ALA A 237 55.61 6.19 8.16
C ALA A 237 56.44 6.73 9.34
N TRP A 238 55.82 6.77 10.53
CA TRP A 238 56.52 6.62 11.81
C TRP A 238 55.78 5.59 12.67
N ARG A 239 56.46 4.47 12.93
CA ARG A 239 56.26 3.66 14.13
C ARG A 239 56.90 4.41 15.31
N GLY A 240 56.24 4.33 16.45
CA GLY A 240 56.74 4.59 17.79
C GLY A 240 55.76 3.96 18.75
#